data_AF-A0A8J2ASV9-F1
#
_entry.id   AF-A0A8J2ASV9-F1
#
_cell.length_a   1.000
_cell.length_b   1.000
_cell.length_c   1.000
_cell.angle_alpha   90.00
_cell.angle_beta   90.00
_cell.angle_gamma   90.00
#
_symmetry.space_group_name_H-M   'P 1'
#
loop_
_entity.id
_entity.type
_entity.pdbx_description
1 polymer ?
#
loop_
_entity_poly.entity_id
_entity_poly.type
_entity_poly.pdbx_seq_one_letter_code
_entity_poly.pdbx_strand_id
1 'polypeptide(L)'
;MSLIQRFTAAAMSKETGVYTTHFWGPVANWGLSLAAVYDMQFKSPEVVSYNMTGTLCVYSLLFMRFAWMVQPRNYILLACHAFNEVAQCTQFIRKWNYDNAKAAQMGPAALGMAAAGGSTPPGWPGIVPKVQAHVLKAPMPDLLRTFLAHPAGPFTVHFWAPTFKWNLSIANLADYKRPTEMVSTAQQLALASTGLIWTRWSFVINPVNYNLAAVNIALAGSSVYHLMRKSVYDPFPSEKK
;
A
#
# COMPACT_ATOMS: atom_id res chain seq x y z
N MET A 1 25.14 20.07 25.71
CA MET A 1 24.78 19.82 24.30
C MET A 1 23.54 20.65 23.95
N SER A 2 23.66 21.63 23.06
CA SER A 2 22.57 22.49 22.61
C SER A 2 21.50 21.71 21.83
N LEU A 3 20.30 22.28 21.65
CA LEU A 3 19.22 21.65 20.89
C LEU A 3 19.70 21.28 19.47
N ILE A 4 20.40 22.19 18.81
CA ILE A 4 21.00 21.97 17.47
C ILE A 4 21.97 20.79 17.51
N GLN A 5 22.87 20.73 18.50
CA GLN A 5 23.81 19.62 18.62
C GLN A 5 23.12 18.28 18.85
N ARG A 6 22.01 18.24 19.61
CA ARG A 6 21.21 17.02 19.81
C ARG A 6 20.53 16.58 18.51
N PHE A 7 19.96 17.52 17.76
CA PHE A 7 19.37 17.25 16.44
C PHE A 7 20.42 16.73 15.45
N THR A 8 21.57 17.40 15.34
CA THR A 8 22.66 16.97 14.47
C THR A 8 23.18 15.59 14.85
N ALA A 9 23.36 15.32 16.15
CA ALA A 9 23.80 14.00 16.62
C ALA A 9 22.77 12.90 16.31
N ALA A 10 21.47 13.18 16.48
CA ALA A 10 20.41 12.23 16.12
C ALA A 10 20.35 11.99 14.61
N ALA A 11 20.46 13.05 13.80
CA ALA A 11 20.45 12.96 12.34
C ALA A 11 21.67 12.17 11.80
N MET A 12 22.83 12.29 12.44
CA MET A 12 24.06 11.59 12.06
C MET A 12 24.24 10.22 12.75
N SER A 13 23.24 9.77 13.51
CA SER A 13 23.29 8.47 14.21
C SER A 13 23.55 7.32 13.22
N LYS A 14 24.48 6.43 13.56
CA LYS A 14 24.78 5.24 12.76
C LYS A 14 23.63 4.23 12.73
N GLU A 15 22.76 4.24 13.75
CA GLU A 15 21.67 3.27 13.90
C GLU A 15 20.36 3.79 13.29
N THR A 16 20.03 5.06 13.49
CA THR A 16 18.73 5.65 13.11
C THR A 16 18.83 6.98 12.38
N GLY A 17 20.02 7.41 11.99
CA GLY A 17 20.24 8.68 11.32
C GLY A 17 19.75 8.69 9.87
N VAL A 18 19.85 9.84 9.22
CA VAL A 18 19.34 10.10 7.87
C VAL A 18 20.00 9.26 6.78
N TYR A 19 21.13 8.61 7.07
CA TYR A 19 21.79 7.69 6.13
C TYR A 19 21.37 6.23 6.32
N THR A 20 20.44 5.95 7.24
CA THR A 20 20.00 4.60 7.59
C THR A 20 18.65 4.27 7.00
N THR A 21 18.39 2.98 6.75
CA THR A 21 17.06 2.53 6.31
C THR A 21 16.03 2.58 7.45
N HIS A 22 16.47 2.65 8.70
CA HIS A 22 15.59 2.87 9.84
C HIS A 22 14.94 4.27 9.81
N PHE A 23 15.63 5.25 9.24
CA PHE A 23 15.06 6.57 8.97
C PHE A 23 14.16 6.56 7.72
N TRP A 24 14.69 6.09 6.59
CA TRP A 24 13.97 6.18 5.31
C TRP A 24 12.77 5.25 5.16
N GLY A 25 12.73 4.11 5.86
CA GLY A 25 11.59 3.20 5.83
C GLY A 25 10.28 3.90 6.25
N PRO A 26 10.20 4.50 7.45
CA PRO A 26 9.06 5.30 7.87
C PRO A 26 8.77 6.51 6.96
N VAL A 27 9.80 7.18 6.45
CA VAL A 27 9.63 8.34 5.55
C VAL A 27 9.00 7.91 4.22
N ALA A 28 9.42 6.77 3.66
CA ALA A 28 8.92 6.26 2.39
C ALA A 28 7.41 5.99 2.40
N ASN A 29 6.82 5.71 3.57
CA ASN A 29 5.37 5.47 3.68
C ASN A 29 4.54 6.68 3.24
N TRP A 30 5.09 7.89 3.33
CA TRP A 30 4.39 9.12 2.93
C TRP A 30 4.36 9.35 1.42
N GLY A 31 5.22 8.67 0.66
CA GLY A 31 5.35 8.88 -0.78
C GLY A 31 4.04 8.67 -1.54
N LEU A 32 3.27 7.64 -1.19
CA LEU A 32 1.99 7.34 -1.83
C LEU A 32 0.91 8.38 -1.53
N SER A 33 0.87 8.87 -0.30
CA SER A 33 -0.07 9.92 0.08
C SER A 33 0.26 11.23 -0.61
N LEU A 34 1.55 11.58 -0.71
CA LEU A 34 2.00 12.78 -1.41
C LEU A 34 1.74 12.68 -2.92
N ALA A 35 1.97 11.50 -3.52
CA ALA A 35 1.60 11.25 -4.92
C ALA A 35 0.10 11.39 -5.15
N ALA A 36 -0.73 10.86 -4.25
CA ALA A 36 -2.18 11.01 -4.31
C ALA A 36 -2.59 12.48 -4.24
N VAL A 37 -2.02 13.28 -3.33
CA VAL A 37 -2.27 14.73 -3.25
C VAL A 37 -1.81 15.46 -4.50
N TYR A 38 -0.63 15.13 -5.03
CA TYR A 38 -0.14 15.70 -6.28
C TYR A 38 -1.11 15.43 -7.44
N ASP A 39 -1.57 14.19 -7.58
CA ASP A 39 -2.54 13.81 -8.61
C ASP A 39 -3.92 14.47 -8.39
N MET A 40 -4.25 14.94 -7.18
CA MET A 40 -5.49 15.70 -6.95
C MET A 40 -5.38 17.10 -7.50
N GLN A 41 -4.23 17.71 -7.31
CA GLN A 41 -3.99 19.12 -7.63
C GLN A 41 -3.71 19.32 -9.12
N PHE A 42 -3.00 18.39 -9.75
CA PHE A 42 -2.38 18.64 -11.06
C PHE A 42 -2.82 17.69 -12.17
N LYS A 43 -3.72 16.73 -11.90
CA LYS A 43 -4.14 15.74 -12.89
C LYS A 43 -5.65 15.57 -13.00
N SER A 44 -6.10 15.31 -14.23
CA SER A 44 -7.48 14.92 -14.52
C SER A 44 -7.87 13.65 -13.74
N PRO A 45 -9.13 13.50 -13.28
CA PRO A 45 -9.58 12.26 -12.64
C PRO A 45 -9.33 11.00 -13.49
N GLU A 46 -9.26 11.10 -14.82
CA GLU A 46 -9.02 9.96 -15.72
C GLU A 46 -7.72 9.19 -15.43
N VAL A 47 -6.71 9.83 -14.83
CA VAL A 47 -5.44 9.19 -14.47
C VAL A 47 -5.56 8.28 -13.23
N VAL A 48 -6.65 8.37 -12.48
CA VAL A 48 -6.89 7.57 -11.27
C VAL A 48 -7.38 6.18 -11.65
N SER A 49 -6.71 5.15 -11.13
CA SER A 49 -7.08 3.74 -11.33
C SER A 49 -7.96 3.26 -10.18
N TYR A 50 -9.15 2.73 -10.49
CA TYR A 50 -10.01 2.10 -9.47
C TYR A 50 -9.34 0.93 -8.77
N ASN A 51 -8.61 0.09 -9.51
CA ASN A 51 -7.93 -1.08 -8.96
C ASN A 51 -6.88 -0.66 -7.95
N MET A 52 -6.00 0.28 -8.34
CA MET A 52 -4.91 0.73 -7.47
C MET A 52 -5.43 1.56 -6.29
N THR A 53 -6.26 2.56 -6.55
CA THR A 53 -6.80 3.44 -5.48
C THR A 53 -7.65 2.64 -4.50
N GLY A 54 -8.52 1.75 -4.97
CA GLY A 54 -9.31 0.87 -4.10
C GLY A 54 -8.42 -0.07 -3.27
N THR A 55 -7.37 -0.64 -3.88
CA THR A 55 -6.40 -1.47 -3.16
C THR A 55 -5.66 -0.64 -2.10
N LEU A 56 -5.29 0.61 -2.39
CA LEU A 56 -4.59 1.49 -1.46
C LEU A 56 -5.47 1.91 -0.28
N CYS A 57 -6.78 2.13 -0.46
CA CYS A 57 -7.72 2.35 0.64
C CYS A 57 -7.78 1.13 1.58
N VAL A 58 -8.03 -0.06 1.03
CA VAL A 58 -8.10 -1.29 1.83
C VAL A 58 -6.78 -1.55 2.55
N TYR A 59 -5.66 -1.40 1.84
CA TYR A 59 -4.33 -1.54 2.41
C TYR A 59 -4.10 -0.54 3.56
N SER A 60 -4.53 0.71 3.42
CA SER A 60 -4.39 1.72 4.47
C SER A 60 -5.12 1.35 5.74
N LEU A 61 -6.39 0.95 5.64
CA LEU A 61 -7.20 0.56 6.80
C LEU A 61 -6.61 -0.63 7.56
N LEU A 62 -6.08 -1.62 6.83
CA LEU A 62 -5.40 -2.77 7.44
C LEU A 62 -4.16 -2.34 8.23
N PHE A 63 -3.34 -1.45 7.67
CA PHE A 63 -2.14 -0.97 8.34
C PHE A 63 -2.45 -0.01 9.50
N MET A 64 -3.52 0.77 9.43
CA MET A 64 -4.02 1.55 10.58
C MET A 64 -4.37 0.62 11.75
N ARG A 65 -5.08 -0.48 11.49
CA ARG A 65 -5.38 -1.48 12.51
C ARG A 65 -4.10 -2.11 13.07
N PHE A 66 -3.18 -2.53 12.20
CA PHE A 66 -1.90 -3.10 12.63
C PHE A 66 -1.13 -2.13 13.53
N ALA A 67 -0.99 -0.87 13.13
CA ALA A 67 -0.31 0.17 13.88
C ALA A 67 -0.90 0.42 15.27
N TRP A 68 -2.23 0.30 15.41
CA TRP A 68 -2.93 0.42 16.68
C TRP A 68 -2.75 -0.81 17.60
N MET A 69 -2.65 -2.01 17.01
CA MET A 69 -2.58 -3.28 17.74
C MET A 69 -1.15 -3.63 18.19
N VAL A 70 -0.12 -3.27 17.42
CA VAL A 70 1.28 -3.48 17.80
C VAL A 70 1.57 -2.76 19.12
N GLN A 71 2.34 -3.39 20.00
CA GLN A 71 2.77 -2.81 21.28
C GLN A 71 4.29 -2.65 21.32
N PRO A 72 4.81 -1.43 21.64
CA PRO A 72 4.05 -0.19 21.84
C PRO A 72 3.37 0.29 20.53
N ARG A 73 2.27 1.05 20.67
CA ARG A 73 1.48 1.55 19.52
C ARG A 73 2.35 2.36 18.57
N ASN A 74 2.20 2.11 17.28
CA ASN A 74 2.99 2.79 16.24
C ASN A 74 2.21 3.99 15.66
N TYR A 75 2.26 5.13 16.35
CA TYR A 75 1.50 6.33 15.97
C TYR A 75 1.95 6.94 14.63
N ILE A 76 3.24 6.86 14.28
CA ILE A 76 3.72 7.42 13.01
C ILE A 76 3.20 6.62 11.81
N LEU A 77 3.15 5.30 11.92
CA LEU A 77 2.56 4.43 10.92
C LEU A 77 1.05 4.70 10.82
N LEU A 78 0.36 4.80 11.97
CA LEU A 78 -1.07 5.12 12.01
C LEU A 78 -1.38 6.45 11.32
N ALA A 79 -0.62 7.51 11.62
CA ALA A 79 -0.83 8.84 11.05
C ALA A 79 -0.60 8.84 9.53
N CYS A 80 0.46 8.18 9.07
CA CYS A 80 0.75 8.06 7.64
C CYS A 80 -0.39 7.37 6.89
N HIS A 81 -0.91 6.26 7.43
CA HIS A 81 -2.01 5.53 6.79
C HIS A 81 -3.37 6.23 6.93
N ALA A 82 -3.63 6.96 8.02
CA ALA A 82 -4.82 7.80 8.13
C ALA A 82 -4.80 8.91 7.06
N PHE A 83 -3.63 9.55 6.84
CA PHE A 83 -3.47 10.54 5.79
C PHE A 83 -3.60 9.93 4.39
N ASN A 84 -2.98 8.77 4.13
CA ASN A 84 -3.16 8.03 2.88
C ASN A 84 -4.64 7.68 2.64
N GLU A 85 -5.36 7.23 3.66
CA GLU A 85 -6.78 6.85 3.55
C GLU A 85 -7.63 8.03 3.09
N VAL A 86 -7.48 9.19 3.72
CA VAL A 86 -8.19 10.42 3.33
C VAL A 86 -7.84 10.80 1.89
N ALA A 87 -6.55 10.71 1.53
CA ALA A 87 -6.10 11.09 0.21
C ALA A 87 -6.68 10.16 -0.88
N GLN A 88 -6.64 8.85 -0.65
CA GLN A 88 -7.11 7.85 -1.62
C GLN A 88 -8.64 7.81 -1.71
N CYS A 89 -9.36 7.96 -0.60
CA CYS A 89 -10.82 8.09 -0.63
C CYS A 89 -11.26 9.32 -1.42
N THR A 90 -10.55 10.44 -1.28
CA THR A 90 -10.83 11.66 -2.05
C THR A 90 -10.60 11.43 -3.56
N GLN A 91 -9.49 10.79 -3.93
CA GLN A 91 -9.20 10.38 -5.31
C GLN A 91 -10.28 9.46 -5.89
N PHE A 92 -10.72 8.47 -5.10
CA PHE A 92 -11.76 7.52 -5.48
C PHE A 92 -13.10 8.22 -5.75
N ILE A 93 -13.53 9.10 -4.83
CA ILE A 93 -14.75 9.90 -4.97
C ILE A 93 -14.65 10.82 -6.20
N ARG A 94 -13.49 11.45 -6.41
CA ARG A 94 -13.25 12.30 -7.59
C ARG A 94 -13.41 11.53 -8.90
N LYS A 95 -12.85 10.31 -8.97
CA LYS A 95 -13.00 9.42 -10.12
C LYS A 95 -14.44 8.96 -10.32
N TRP A 96 -15.10 8.53 -9.24
CA TRP A 96 -16.49 8.08 -9.25
C TRP A 96 -17.44 9.16 -9.78
N ASN A 97 -17.31 10.40 -9.29
CA ASN A 97 -18.14 11.51 -9.75
C ASN A 97 -17.88 11.85 -11.22
N TYR A 98 -16.60 11.81 -11.65
CA TYR A 98 -16.23 12.04 -13.05
C TYR A 98 -16.86 10.99 -13.99
N ASP A 99 -16.74 9.71 -13.64
CA ASP A 99 -17.29 8.62 -14.45
C ASP A 99 -18.81 8.63 -14.48
N ASN A 100 -19.47 8.95 -13.36
CA ASN A 100 -20.92 9.09 -13.34
C ASN A 100 -21.40 10.27 -14.19
N ALA A 101 -20.70 11.40 -14.15
CA ALA A 101 -21.01 12.54 -15.01
C ALA A 101 -20.82 12.19 -16.49
N LYS A 102 -19.77 11.44 -16.84
CA LYS A 102 -19.51 10.94 -18.19
C LYS A 102 -20.55 9.90 -18.62
N ALA A 103 -20.94 8.98 -17.74
CA ALA A 103 -21.96 7.96 -17.99
C ALA A 103 -23.36 8.58 -18.16
N ALA A 104 -23.69 9.62 -17.37
CA ALA A 104 -24.92 10.39 -17.54
C ALA A 104 -25.01 11.07 -18.92
N GLN A 105 -23.86 11.40 -19.53
CA GLN A 105 -23.78 11.90 -20.91
C GLN A 105 -23.84 10.78 -21.97
N MET A 106 -23.59 9.51 -21.60
CA MET A 106 -23.47 8.36 -22.51
C MET A 106 -24.65 7.36 -22.46
N GLY A 107 -25.58 7.49 -21.51
CA GLY A 107 -26.77 6.63 -21.39
C GLY A 107 -26.59 5.36 -20.52
N PRO A 108 -27.67 4.61 -20.19
CA PRO A 108 -27.77 3.75 -18.99
C PRO A 108 -26.92 2.46 -18.90
N ALA A 109 -26.01 2.19 -19.84
CA ALA A 109 -25.39 0.86 -19.97
C ALA A 109 -24.14 0.60 -19.11
N ALA A 110 -23.59 1.60 -18.38
CA ALA A 110 -22.23 1.54 -17.83
C ALA A 110 -22.08 1.27 -16.32
N LEU A 111 -23.18 1.10 -15.56
CA LEU A 111 -23.16 1.18 -14.08
C LEU A 111 -22.69 -0.10 -13.33
N GLY A 112 -22.25 -1.16 -14.03
CA GLY A 112 -22.19 -2.52 -13.45
C GLY A 112 -20.87 -2.98 -12.79
N MET A 113 -19.75 -2.25 -12.90
CA MET A 113 -18.43 -2.83 -12.54
C MET A 113 -17.67 -2.17 -11.39
N ALA A 114 -18.14 -1.04 -10.85
CA ALA A 114 -17.37 -0.27 -9.87
C ALA A 114 -17.60 -0.67 -8.39
N ALA A 115 -18.52 -1.60 -8.11
CA ALA A 115 -18.85 -2.05 -6.76
C ALA A 115 -18.13 -3.34 -6.29
N ALA A 116 -17.31 -3.97 -7.14
CA ALA A 116 -16.77 -5.32 -6.90
C ALA A 116 -15.39 -5.37 -6.20
N GLY A 117 -14.77 -4.23 -5.89
CA GLY A 117 -13.46 -4.18 -5.21
C GLY A 117 -13.50 -4.42 -3.70
N GLY A 118 -14.70 -4.51 -3.12
CA GLY A 118 -14.93 -4.67 -1.69
C GLY A 118 -15.39 -6.06 -1.33
N SER A 119 -14.46 -6.99 -1.13
CA SER A 119 -14.73 -8.14 -0.25
C SER A 119 -13.55 -8.33 0.68
N THR A 120 -13.55 -7.57 1.78
CA THR A 120 -13.23 -8.21 3.05
C THR A 120 -14.22 -9.36 3.22
N PRO A 121 -13.77 -10.59 3.54
CA PRO A 121 -14.69 -11.62 3.99
C PRO A 121 -15.53 -11.04 5.15
N PRO A 122 -16.86 -11.12 5.10
CA PRO A 122 -17.69 -10.63 6.19
C PRO A 122 -17.31 -11.36 7.50
N GLY A 123 -16.69 -10.66 8.47
CA GLY A 123 -16.41 -11.24 9.79
C GLY A 123 -15.17 -10.79 10.59
N TRP A 124 -14.33 -9.89 10.09
CA TRP A 124 -13.19 -9.36 10.87
C TRP A 124 -13.55 -8.01 11.53
N PRO A 125 -13.35 -7.78 12.86
CA PRO A 125 -12.45 -8.45 13.80
C PRO A 125 -13.12 -9.05 15.06
N GLY A 126 -14.37 -9.53 14.97
CA GLY A 126 -15.08 -10.15 16.10
C GLY A 126 -15.21 -11.67 16.03
N ILE A 127 -15.07 -12.26 14.85
CA ILE A 127 -15.38 -13.67 14.60
C ILE A 127 -14.12 -14.54 14.59
N VAL A 128 -12.96 -14.03 14.21
CA VAL A 128 -11.78 -14.89 14.02
C VAL A 128 -11.24 -15.53 15.30
N PRO A 129 -11.15 -14.86 16.47
CA PRO A 129 -10.78 -15.57 17.69
C PRO A 129 -11.76 -16.72 18.00
N LYS A 130 -13.05 -16.55 17.67
CA LYS A 130 -14.08 -17.57 17.86
C LYS A 130 -13.96 -18.71 16.84
N VAL A 131 -13.66 -18.39 15.58
CA VAL A 131 -13.43 -19.38 14.51
C VAL A 131 -12.13 -20.15 14.75
N GLN A 132 -11.04 -19.48 15.12
CA GLN A 132 -9.78 -20.13 15.48
C GLN A 132 -9.99 -21.10 16.66
N ALA A 133 -10.69 -20.67 17.71
CA ALA A 133 -11.02 -21.53 18.85
C ALA A 133 -11.94 -22.70 18.48
N HIS A 134 -12.78 -22.56 17.45
CA HIS A 134 -13.62 -23.63 16.95
C HIS A 134 -12.84 -24.63 16.08
N VAL A 135 -11.99 -24.13 15.18
CA VAL A 135 -11.15 -24.94 14.29
C VAL A 135 -10.10 -25.75 15.08
N LEU A 136 -9.50 -25.16 16.12
CA LEU A 136 -8.51 -25.84 16.97
C LEU A 136 -9.09 -26.95 17.86
N LYS A 137 -10.42 -27.10 17.91
CA LYS A 137 -11.10 -28.21 18.59
C LYS A 137 -11.29 -29.44 17.69
N ALA A 138 -11.15 -29.29 16.37
CA ALA A 138 -11.24 -30.42 15.45
C ALA A 138 -9.99 -31.32 15.58
N PRO A 139 -10.13 -32.64 15.41
CA PRO A 139 -8.98 -33.54 15.37
C PRO A 139 -8.13 -33.21 14.14
N MET A 140 -6.85 -32.91 14.36
CA MET A 140 -5.90 -32.56 13.29
C MET A 140 -4.46 -32.94 13.66
N PRO A 141 -3.58 -33.13 12.67
CA PRO A 141 -2.17 -33.40 12.91
C PRO A 141 -1.48 -32.28 13.70
N ASP A 142 -0.52 -32.63 14.57
CA ASP A 142 0.14 -31.68 15.47
C ASP A 142 0.85 -30.52 14.74
N LEU A 143 1.42 -30.79 13.55
CA LEU A 143 2.04 -29.77 12.71
C LEU A 143 1.01 -28.70 12.28
N LEU A 144 -0.18 -29.14 11.85
CA LEU A 144 -1.26 -28.25 11.42
C LEU A 144 -1.80 -27.46 12.61
N ARG A 145 -1.96 -28.10 13.77
CA ARG A 145 -2.38 -27.43 15.00
C ARG A 145 -1.39 -26.35 15.42
N THR A 146 -0.10 -26.66 15.35
CA THR A 146 0.99 -25.74 15.70
C THR A 146 1.01 -24.54 14.74
N PHE A 147 0.85 -24.78 13.45
CA PHE A 147 0.77 -23.72 12.43
C PHE A 147 -0.45 -22.80 12.64
N LEU A 148 -1.64 -23.37 12.87
CA LEU A 148 -2.88 -22.62 13.08
C LEU A 148 -2.93 -21.87 14.42
N ALA A 149 -2.27 -22.38 15.46
CA ALA A 149 -2.20 -21.74 16.77
C ALA A 149 -1.07 -20.70 16.88
N HIS A 150 -0.19 -20.59 15.88
CA HIS A 150 0.97 -19.71 15.93
C HIS A 150 0.55 -18.24 16.15
N PRO A 151 1.24 -17.47 17.03
CA PRO A 151 0.90 -16.07 17.31
C PRO A 151 1.03 -15.14 16.09
N ALA A 152 1.80 -15.55 15.08
CA ALA A 152 1.84 -14.94 13.75
C ALA A 152 1.26 -15.83 12.64
N GLY A 153 0.35 -16.74 12.99
CA GLY A 153 -0.28 -17.71 12.10
C GLY A 153 -1.48 -17.14 11.34
N PRO A 154 -2.14 -17.96 10.49
CA PRO A 154 -3.14 -17.53 9.51
C PRO A 154 -4.44 -16.94 10.08
N PHE A 155 -4.61 -16.92 11.39
CA PHE A 155 -5.72 -16.24 12.06
C PHE A 155 -5.35 -14.86 12.61
N THR A 156 -4.12 -14.39 12.42
CA THR A 156 -3.65 -13.12 12.99
C THR A 156 -3.32 -12.09 11.92
N VAL A 157 -3.41 -10.81 12.31
CA VAL A 157 -3.04 -9.68 11.44
C VAL A 157 -1.57 -9.74 11.02
N HIS A 158 -0.71 -10.38 11.81
CA HIS A 158 0.72 -10.51 11.53
C HIS A 158 1.00 -11.44 10.33
N PHE A 159 0.13 -12.41 10.06
CA PHE A 159 0.23 -13.27 8.88
C PHE A 159 -0.32 -12.58 7.63
N TRP A 160 -1.47 -11.93 7.77
CA TRP A 160 -2.16 -11.33 6.64
C TRP A 160 -1.58 -9.98 6.22
N ALA A 161 -1.11 -9.13 7.12
CA ALA A 161 -0.57 -7.82 6.75
C ALA A 161 0.61 -7.89 5.74
N PRO A 162 1.58 -8.83 5.87
CA PRO A 162 2.58 -9.07 4.83
C PRO A 162 1.99 -9.69 3.55
N THR A 163 1.02 -10.59 3.69
CA THR A 163 0.38 -11.27 2.54
C THR A 163 -0.45 -10.30 1.69
N PHE A 164 -1.16 -9.36 2.31
CA PHE A 164 -1.92 -8.30 1.65
C PHE A 164 -1.03 -7.31 0.89
N LYS A 165 0.27 -7.25 1.20
CA LYS A 165 1.21 -6.45 0.43
C LYS A 165 1.33 -6.93 -1.01
N TRP A 166 1.07 -8.22 -1.29
CA TRP A 166 1.02 -8.74 -2.65
C TRP A 166 -0.12 -8.13 -3.47
N ASN A 167 -1.21 -7.70 -2.85
CA ASN A 167 -2.32 -7.06 -3.55
C ASN A 167 -1.91 -5.76 -4.22
N LEU A 168 -0.96 -5.00 -3.65
CA LEU A 168 -0.43 -3.80 -4.28
C LEU A 168 0.28 -4.15 -5.60
N SER A 169 1.16 -5.15 -5.58
CA SER A 169 1.89 -5.62 -6.75
C SER A 169 0.94 -6.18 -7.82
N ILE A 170 -0.07 -6.95 -7.40
CA ILE A 170 -1.09 -7.51 -8.30
C ILE A 170 -1.96 -6.41 -8.91
N ALA A 171 -2.44 -5.45 -8.13
CA ALA A 171 -3.23 -4.33 -8.62
C ALA A 171 -2.41 -3.47 -9.60
N ASN A 172 -1.13 -3.25 -9.30
CA ASN A 172 -0.24 -2.52 -10.21
C ASN A 172 -0.04 -3.28 -11.53
N LEU A 173 0.15 -4.59 -11.45
CA LEU A 173 0.29 -5.44 -12.63
C LEU A 173 -1.01 -5.54 -13.43
N ALA A 174 -2.17 -5.58 -12.78
CA ALA A 174 -3.48 -5.61 -13.45
C ALA A 174 -3.70 -4.38 -14.35
N ASP A 175 -3.09 -3.24 -14.01
CA ASP A 175 -3.11 -2.03 -14.83
C ASP A 175 -2.22 -2.12 -16.08
N TYR A 176 -1.58 -3.26 -16.40
CA TYR A 176 -0.73 -3.40 -17.60
C TYR A 176 -1.47 -3.13 -18.92
N LYS A 177 -2.79 -3.41 -18.99
CA LYS A 177 -3.59 -3.11 -20.20
C LYS A 177 -4.06 -1.66 -20.25
N ARG A 178 -3.88 -0.89 -19.18
CA ARG A 178 -4.33 0.49 -19.11
C ARG A 178 -3.53 1.34 -20.10
N PRO A 179 -4.16 2.31 -20.79
CA PRO A 179 -3.46 3.22 -21.67
C PRO A 179 -2.33 3.96 -20.92
N THR A 180 -1.18 4.10 -21.57
CA THR A 180 0.07 4.55 -20.95
C THR A 180 0.00 6.02 -20.48
N GLU A 181 -0.78 6.84 -21.18
CA GLU A 181 -1.08 8.23 -20.85
C GLU A 181 -1.80 8.35 -19.50
N MET A 182 -2.63 7.37 -19.14
CA MET A 182 -3.42 7.34 -17.91
C MET A 182 -2.64 6.81 -16.69
N VAL A 183 -1.42 6.31 -16.90
CA VAL A 183 -0.55 5.87 -15.80
C VAL A 183 -0.02 7.08 -15.05
N SER A 184 -0.30 7.20 -13.75
CA SER A 184 0.24 8.28 -12.92
C SER A 184 1.74 8.13 -12.69
N THR A 185 2.54 9.09 -13.17
CA THR A 185 4.00 9.10 -12.96
C THR A 185 4.35 9.25 -11.48
N ALA A 186 3.67 10.15 -10.77
CA ALA A 186 3.94 10.41 -9.36
C ALA A 186 3.68 9.16 -8.51
N GLN A 187 2.57 8.46 -8.77
CA GLN A 187 2.25 7.23 -8.07
C GLN A 187 3.25 6.12 -8.39
N GLN A 188 3.64 5.94 -9.65
CA GLN A 188 4.60 4.89 -10.02
C GLN A 188 6.00 5.18 -9.48
N LEU A 189 6.45 6.43 -9.44
CA LEU A 189 7.71 6.82 -8.79
C LEU A 189 7.67 6.54 -7.29
N ALA A 190 6.55 6.84 -6.63
CA ALA A 190 6.36 6.56 -5.21
C ALA A 190 6.38 5.04 -4.93
N LEU A 191 5.65 4.24 -5.72
CA LEU A 191 5.63 2.77 -5.59
C LEU A 191 7.01 2.15 -5.86
N ALA A 192 7.71 2.59 -6.90
CA ALA A 192 9.04 2.12 -7.24
C ALA A 192 10.06 2.42 -6.12
N SER A 193 10.10 3.68 -5.67
CA SER A 193 11.02 4.12 -4.61
C SER A 193 10.75 3.38 -3.29
N THR A 194 9.47 3.25 -2.94
CA THR A 194 9.04 2.51 -1.74
C THR A 194 9.46 1.05 -1.84
N GLY A 195 9.21 0.39 -2.98
CA GLY A 195 9.62 -1.00 -3.20
C GLY A 195 11.14 -1.19 -3.04
N LEU A 196 11.96 -0.30 -3.59
CA LEU A 196 13.42 -0.39 -3.44
C LEU A 196 13.89 -0.21 -1.98
N ILE A 197 13.37 0.80 -1.27
CA ILE A 197 13.72 1.07 0.13
C ILE A 197 13.35 -0.11 1.02
N TRP A 198 12.12 -0.62 0.88
CA TRP A 198 11.62 -1.73 1.70
C TRP A 198 12.27 -3.07 1.33
N THR A 199 12.74 -3.24 0.09
CA THR A 199 13.57 -4.40 -0.29
C THR A 199 14.86 -4.42 0.54
N ARG A 200 15.61 -3.30 0.59
CA ARG A 200 16.81 -3.21 1.45
C ARG A 200 16.47 -3.46 2.91
N TRP A 201 15.40 -2.83 3.41
CA TRP A 201 14.99 -2.95 4.81
C TRP A 201 14.73 -4.41 5.22
N SER A 202 14.16 -5.21 4.31
CA SER A 202 13.84 -6.63 4.55
C SER A 202 15.06 -7.51 4.86
N PHE A 203 16.25 -7.10 4.41
CA PHE A 203 17.52 -7.79 4.70
C PHE A 203 18.27 -7.22 5.90
N VAL A 204 17.89 -6.05 6.40
CA VAL A 204 18.52 -5.38 7.55
C VAL A 204 17.82 -5.72 8.86
N ILE A 205 16.52 -6.02 8.79
CA ILE A 205 15.76 -6.48 9.95
C ILE A 205 16.19 -7.88 10.38
N ASN A 206 16.12 -8.15 11.68
CA ASN A 206 16.43 -9.44 12.27
C ASN A 206 15.17 -10.04 12.91
N PRO A 207 14.72 -11.24 12.48
CA PRO A 207 15.28 -12.04 11.39
C PRO A 207 14.99 -11.44 10.00
N VAL A 208 15.81 -11.80 9.01
CA VAL A 208 15.64 -11.43 7.60
C VAL A 208 14.30 -11.91 7.08
N ASN A 209 13.58 -11.07 6.33
CA ASN A 209 12.25 -11.39 5.79
C ASN A 209 12.25 -11.47 4.25
N TYR A 210 12.48 -12.67 3.72
CA TYR A 210 12.52 -12.89 2.27
C TYR A 210 11.18 -12.65 1.56
N ASN A 211 10.04 -12.96 2.19
CA ASN A 211 8.72 -12.68 1.60
C ASN A 211 8.50 -11.17 1.45
N LEU A 212 8.86 -10.40 2.49
CA LEU A 212 8.81 -8.94 2.42
C LEU A 212 9.76 -8.40 1.34
N ALA A 213 10.95 -8.98 1.18
CA ALA A 213 11.83 -8.60 0.09
C ALA A 213 11.18 -8.88 -1.29
N ALA A 214 10.66 -10.09 -1.50
CA ALA A 214 10.06 -10.52 -2.75
C ALA A 214 8.88 -9.64 -3.19
N VAL A 215 7.97 -9.33 -2.26
CA VAL A 215 6.80 -8.51 -2.59
C VAL A 215 7.18 -7.08 -2.98
N ASN A 216 8.21 -6.51 -2.34
CA ASN A 216 8.68 -5.16 -2.65
C ASN A 216 9.50 -5.11 -3.94
N ILE A 217 10.23 -6.17 -4.28
CA ILE A 217 10.87 -6.32 -5.60
C ILE A 217 9.80 -6.38 -6.70
N ALA A 218 8.74 -7.16 -6.51
CA ALA A 218 7.63 -7.23 -7.46
C ALA A 218 6.93 -5.87 -7.63
N LEU A 219 6.72 -5.14 -6.53
CA LEU A 219 6.15 -3.79 -6.57
C LEU A 219 7.07 -2.83 -7.34
N ALA A 220 8.36 -2.79 -7.01
CA ALA A 220 9.32 -1.94 -7.69
C ALA A 220 9.42 -2.28 -9.18
N GLY A 221 9.52 -3.57 -9.53
CA GLY A 221 9.63 -4.03 -10.91
C GLY A 221 8.39 -3.67 -11.75
N SER A 222 7.19 -3.93 -11.23
CA SER A 222 5.95 -3.56 -11.92
C SER A 222 5.81 -2.04 -12.10
N SER A 223 6.22 -1.23 -11.12
CA SER A 223 6.21 0.23 -11.24
C SER A 223 7.25 0.77 -12.21
N VAL A 224 8.47 0.22 -12.19
CA VAL A 224 9.52 0.57 -13.14
C VAL A 224 9.09 0.22 -14.56
N TYR A 225 8.45 -0.93 -14.78
CA TYR A 225 7.87 -1.28 -16.08
C TYR A 225 6.87 -0.22 -16.57
N HIS A 226 5.96 0.22 -15.69
CA HIS A 226 5.00 1.29 -16.00
C HIS A 226 5.66 2.64 -16.30
N LEU A 227 6.75 2.98 -15.60
CA LEU A 227 7.54 4.17 -15.90
C LEU A 227 8.25 4.04 -17.26
N MET A 228 8.86 2.90 -17.55
CA MET A 228 9.56 2.63 -18.81
C MET A 228 8.64 2.74 -20.03
N ARG A 229 7.46 2.09 -19.99
CA ARG A 229 6.49 2.23 -21.09
C ARG A 229 6.02 3.68 -21.25
N LYS A 230 5.91 4.44 -20.14
CA LYS A 230 5.51 5.85 -20.19
C LYS A 230 6.59 6.73 -20.80
N SER A 231 7.86 6.51 -20.46
CA SER A 231 8.97 7.24 -21.09
C SER A 231 9.12 6.93 -22.58
N VAL A 232 8.75 5.72 -23.02
CA VAL A 232 8.73 5.39 -24.46
C VAL A 232 7.56 6.07 -25.17
N TYR A 233 6.38 6.13 -24.53
CA TYR A 233 5.19 6.75 -25.09
C TYR A 233 5.28 8.28 -25.13
N ASP A 234 5.81 8.91 -24.09
CA ASP A 234 5.96 10.36 -23.95
C ASP A 234 7.34 10.71 -23.36
N PRO A 235 8.39 10.74 -24.20
CA PRO A 235 9.76 10.98 -23.75
C PRO A 235 10.00 12.42 -23.26
N PHE A 236 9.12 13.36 -23.62
CA PHE A 236 9.19 14.77 -23.21
C PHE A 236 7.84 15.23 -22.64
N PRO A 237 7.47 14.74 -21.45
CA PRO A 237 6.15 15.00 -20.89
C PRO A 237 5.97 16.49 -20.65
N SER A 238 5.06 17.11 -21.41
CA SER A 238 4.63 18.47 -21.14
C SER A 238 3.85 18.48 -19.81
N GLU A 239 4.31 19.24 -18.81
CA GLU A 239 3.72 19.25 -17.45
C GLU A 239 2.22 19.59 -17.40
N LYS A 240 1.67 20.16 -18.48
CA LYS A 240 0.28 20.60 -18.61
C LYS A 240 -0.56 19.66 -19.49
N LYS A 241 -0.94 18.51 -18.94
CA LYS A 241 -2.10 17.70 -19.38
C LYS A 241 -2.80 17.14 -18.15
#